data_AF-A0A0C3GEA5-F1
#
_entry.id   AF-A0A0C3GEA5-F1
#
_cell.length_a   1.000
_cell.length_b   1.000
_cell.length_c   1.000
_cell.angle_alpha   90.00
_cell.angle_beta   90.00
_cell.angle_gamma   90.00
#
_symmetry.space_group_name_H-M   'P 1'
#
loop_
_entity.id
_entity.type
_entity.pdbx_description
1 polymer ?
#
loop_
_entity_poly.entity_id
_entity_poly.type
_entity_poly.pdbx_seq_one_letter_code
_entity_poly.pdbx_strand_id
1 'polypeptide(L)'
;MQLEIPGSMSLFNDRKGIKVAVSFQPILPPLKPGEKWHKNVKAKVINHIIYIHEEKSLLEFLDTVIDDIDKASNLTFSIANQSGLLDTNSFTLEYTINHSNSKDIPIQYIADYKTLIDKIMTLNHMASLFELLIMEQKLRGEDDNEASKDEDEGKRRKLDQPQRRLSKMKTLRGLHGYTLAKIEAVLTQSAIQHLLMASIYISPISI
;
A
#
# COMPACT_ATOMS: atom_id res chain seq x y z
N MET A 1 -30.22 -27.27 -3.71
CA MET A 1 -28.80 -27.68 -3.72
C MET A 1 -28.05 -26.61 -4.48
N GLN A 2 -27.35 -25.71 -3.79
CA GLN A 2 -26.44 -24.76 -4.45
C GLN A 2 -25.20 -25.55 -4.84
N LEU A 3 -24.86 -25.57 -6.13
CA LEU A 3 -23.54 -26.06 -6.56
C LEU A 3 -22.52 -25.04 -6.06
N GLU A 4 -21.80 -25.39 -5.00
CA GLU A 4 -20.53 -24.74 -4.71
C GLU A 4 -19.62 -25.06 -5.89
N ILE A 5 -19.43 -24.07 -6.77
CA ILE A 5 -18.42 -24.14 -7.81
C ILE A 5 -17.10 -24.37 -7.06
N PRO A 6 -16.34 -25.44 -7.37
CA PRO A 6 -15.09 -25.71 -6.68
C PRO A 6 -14.21 -24.46 -6.80
N GLY A 7 -14.01 -23.78 -5.67
CA GLY A 7 -13.17 -22.59 -5.61
C GLY A 7 -11.81 -22.92 -6.21
N SER A 8 -11.33 -22.05 -7.08
CA SER A 8 -9.98 -22.12 -7.65
C SER A 8 -9.01 -22.39 -6.49
N MET A 9 -8.29 -23.52 -6.59
CA MET A 9 -7.24 -23.82 -5.62
C MET A 9 -6.01 -23.00 -6.00
N SER A 10 -5.43 -22.31 -5.03
CA SER A 10 -4.19 -21.56 -5.28
C SER A 10 -3.09 -22.46 -5.81
N LEU A 11 -2.29 -21.93 -6.73
CA LEU A 11 -1.11 -22.60 -7.29
C LEU A 11 0.12 -22.54 -6.37
N PHE A 12 0.05 -21.80 -5.26
CA PHE A 12 1.22 -21.50 -4.42
C PHE A 12 1.14 -22.09 -3.02
N ASN A 13 2.32 -22.37 -2.44
CA ASN A 13 2.54 -22.76 -1.04
C ASN A 13 1.53 -23.81 -0.53
N ASP A 14 1.45 -24.98 -1.18
CA ASP A 14 0.52 -26.05 -0.83
C ASP A 14 -0.96 -25.61 -0.83
N ARG A 15 -1.35 -24.82 -1.84
CA ARG A 15 -2.69 -24.25 -2.04
C ARG A 15 -3.08 -23.18 -1.02
N LYS A 16 -2.13 -22.66 -0.24
CA LYS A 16 -2.40 -21.58 0.74
C LYS A 16 -2.47 -20.20 0.11
N GLY A 17 -1.83 -19.98 -1.04
CA GLY A 17 -1.70 -18.65 -1.63
C GLY A 17 -0.27 -18.15 -1.72
N ILE A 18 -0.11 -16.96 -2.28
CA ILE A 18 1.12 -16.17 -2.26
C ILE A 18 1.43 -15.77 -0.82
N LYS A 19 2.68 -15.97 -0.40
CA LYS A 19 3.12 -15.59 0.94
C LYS A 19 3.43 -14.09 0.95
N VAL A 20 2.93 -13.35 1.93
CA VAL A 20 3.16 -11.91 2.07
C VAL A 20 3.75 -11.63 3.44
N ALA A 21 4.91 -11.00 3.48
CA ALA A 21 5.48 -10.47 4.71
C ALA A 21 5.06 -9.01 4.84
N VAL A 22 4.12 -8.73 5.74
CA VAL A 22 3.57 -7.40 5.96
C VAL A 22 4.36 -6.70 7.07
N SER A 23 4.84 -5.50 6.79
CA SER A 23 5.41 -4.58 7.77
C SER A 23 4.52 -3.35 7.87
N PHE A 24 3.95 -3.12 9.04
CA PHE A 24 3.10 -1.98 9.32
C PHE A 24 3.82 -1.00 10.25
N GLN A 25 3.93 0.25 9.80
CA GLN A 25 4.52 1.34 10.56
C GLN A 25 3.43 2.35 10.94
N PRO A 26 2.92 2.29 12.20
CA PRO A 26 1.89 3.21 12.66
C PRO A 26 2.43 4.63 12.86
N ILE A 27 1.52 5.59 12.92
CA ILE A 27 1.82 6.92 13.45
C ILE A 27 2.01 6.81 14.96
N LEU A 28 2.91 7.63 15.49
CA LEU A 28 3.11 7.74 16.92
C LEU A 28 1.83 8.30 17.59
N PRO A 29 1.30 7.66 18.65
CA PRO A 29 0.05 8.06 19.27
C PRO A 29 0.13 9.48 19.83
N PRO A 30 -0.94 10.30 19.81
CA PRO A 30 -0.88 11.66 20.33
C PRO A 30 -0.38 11.69 21.78
N LEU A 31 0.51 12.64 22.07
CA LEU A 31 1.04 12.82 23.42
C LEU A 31 -0.03 13.38 24.35
N LYS A 32 0.10 13.07 25.65
CA LYS A 32 -0.69 13.75 26.66
C LYS A 32 -0.21 15.20 26.83
N PRO A 33 -1.09 16.12 27.25
CA PRO A 33 -0.69 17.51 27.53
C PRO A 33 0.51 17.57 28.49
N GLY A 34 1.56 18.29 28.10
CA GLY A 34 2.79 18.45 28.88
C GLY A 34 3.88 17.41 28.64
N GLU A 35 3.60 16.34 27.90
CA GLU A 35 4.62 15.39 27.44
C GLU A 35 5.28 15.86 26.15
N LYS A 36 6.56 15.54 25.95
CA LYS A 36 7.31 15.81 24.72
C LYS A 36 7.92 14.52 24.21
N TRP A 37 7.88 14.31 22.89
CA TRP A 37 8.62 13.20 22.28
C TRP A 37 10.11 13.41 22.49
N HIS A 38 10.83 12.32 22.76
CA HIS A 38 12.28 12.38 22.62
C HIS A 38 12.64 12.58 21.14
N LYS A 39 13.74 13.30 20.86
CA LYS A 39 14.18 13.69 19.52
C LYS A 39 14.36 12.53 18.51
N ASN A 40 14.32 11.28 18.96
CA ASN A 40 14.54 10.08 18.15
C ASN A 40 13.52 8.96 18.41
N VAL A 41 12.33 9.28 18.93
CA VAL A 41 11.31 8.22 19.08
C VAL A 41 10.84 7.78 17.70
N LYS A 42 10.85 6.46 17.48
CA LYS A 42 10.32 5.82 16.29
C LYS A 42 9.12 4.96 16.69
N ALA A 43 8.12 4.92 15.82
CA ALA A 43 7.01 4.00 15.98
C ALA A 43 7.52 2.55 15.94
N LYS A 44 6.92 1.69 16.76
CA LYS A 44 7.23 0.26 16.74
C LYS A 44 6.62 -0.34 15.48
N VAL A 45 7.45 -0.93 14.62
CA VAL A 45 6.99 -1.64 13.42
C VAL A 45 6.34 -2.96 13.84
N ILE A 46 5.19 -3.26 13.26
CA ILE A 46 4.42 -4.49 13.44
C ILE A 46 4.68 -5.37 12.21
N ASN A 47 5.12 -6.62 12.40
CA ASN A 47 5.47 -7.51 11.30
C ASN A 47 4.60 -8.76 11.33
N HIS A 48 4.01 -9.11 10.19
CA HIS A 48 3.06 -10.21 10.01
C HIS A 48 3.39 -11.03 8.77
N ILE A 49 2.99 -12.31 8.77
CA ILE A 49 3.07 -13.16 7.59
C ILE A 49 1.69 -13.69 7.31
N ILE A 50 1.16 -13.35 6.14
CA ILE A 50 -0.15 -13.83 5.67
C ILE A 50 -0.01 -14.58 4.35
N TYR A 51 -1.08 -15.29 3.98
CA TYR A 51 -1.20 -15.96 2.69
C TYR A 51 -2.43 -15.44 1.96
N ILE A 52 -2.27 -15.10 0.68
CA ILE A 52 -3.33 -14.50 -0.13
C ILE A 52 -3.53 -15.29 -1.42
N HIS A 53 -4.78 -15.44 -1.85
CA HIS A 53 -5.07 -16.03 -3.15
C HIS A 53 -4.70 -15.05 -4.27
N GLU A 54 -4.07 -15.54 -5.33
CA GLU A 54 -3.61 -14.76 -6.48
C GLU A 54 -4.74 -14.05 -7.24
N GLU A 55 -5.97 -14.55 -7.14
CA GLU A 55 -7.15 -13.96 -7.77
C GLU A 55 -7.84 -12.89 -6.91
N LYS A 56 -7.37 -12.63 -5.67
CA LYS A 56 -7.95 -11.58 -4.83
C LYS A 56 -7.81 -10.21 -5.49
N SER A 57 -8.85 -9.41 -5.41
CA SER A 57 -8.76 -7.99 -5.80
C SER A 57 -7.89 -7.20 -4.81
N LEU A 58 -7.42 -6.02 -5.22
CA LEU A 58 -6.63 -5.14 -4.33
C LEU A 58 -7.41 -4.79 -3.05
N LEU A 59 -8.72 -4.55 -3.14
CA LEU A 59 -9.55 -4.21 -1.97
C LEU A 59 -9.64 -5.40 -1.01
N GLU A 60 -10.02 -6.59 -1.49
CA GLU A 60 -10.10 -7.79 -0.66
C GLU A 60 -8.74 -8.16 -0.05
N PHE A 61 -7.65 -7.93 -0.79
CA PHE A 61 -6.29 -8.08 -0.30
C PHE A 61 -6.02 -7.15 0.88
N LEU A 62 -6.29 -5.86 0.74
CA LEU A 62 -6.05 -4.88 1.79
C LEU A 62 -6.95 -5.12 3.00
N ASP A 63 -8.23 -5.43 2.81
CA ASP A 63 -9.14 -5.80 3.90
C ASP A 63 -8.59 -6.99 4.69
N THR A 64 -8.12 -8.03 3.99
CA THR A 64 -7.49 -9.20 4.64
C THR A 64 -6.24 -8.82 5.44
N VAL A 65 -5.41 -7.93 4.89
CA VAL A 65 -4.18 -7.47 5.56
C VAL A 65 -4.50 -6.66 6.81
N ILE A 66 -5.42 -5.70 6.71
CA ILE A 66 -5.81 -4.85 7.84
C ILE A 66 -6.48 -5.68 8.94
N ASP A 67 -7.36 -6.61 8.58
CA ASP A 67 -7.98 -7.54 9.53
C ASP A 67 -6.93 -8.38 10.29
N ASP A 68 -5.86 -8.83 9.61
CA ASP A 68 -4.79 -9.61 10.25
C ASP A 68 -3.96 -8.75 11.21
N ILE A 69 -3.61 -7.53 10.79
CA ILE A 69 -2.87 -6.57 11.62
C ILE A 69 -3.70 -6.15 12.84
N ASP A 70 -5.00 -5.91 12.67
CA ASP A 70 -5.90 -5.50 13.75
C ASP A 70 -5.99 -6.58 14.83
N LYS A 71 -6.19 -7.84 14.44
CA LYS A 71 -6.20 -8.99 15.36
C LYS A 71 -4.92 -9.11 16.18
N ALA A 72 -3.80 -8.66 15.65
CA ALA A 72 -2.50 -8.82 16.29
C ALA A 72 -2.06 -7.63 17.12
N SER A 73 -2.48 -6.42 16.75
CA SER A 73 -1.94 -5.18 17.32
C SER A 73 -2.97 -4.23 17.90
N ASN A 74 -4.28 -4.54 17.78
CA ASN A 74 -5.40 -3.67 18.14
C ASN A 74 -5.20 -2.29 17.52
N LEU A 75 -5.40 -2.19 16.20
CA LEU A 75 -5.09 -0.97 15.46
C LEU A 75 -5.89 0.21 16.02
N THR A 76 -5.20 1.27 16.41
CA THR A 76 -5.86 2.51 16.85
C THR A 76 -6.38 3.30 15.64
N PHE A 77 -7.60 2.98 15.21
CA PHE A 77 -8.62 3.82 14.55
C PHE A 77 -8.30 4.66 13.28
N SER A 78 -7.09 4.73 12.79
CA SER A 78 -6.73 5.69 11.72
C SER A 78 -6.72 5.12 10.29
N ILE A 79 -6.62 3.80 10.12
CA ILE A 79 -6.48 3.17 8.79
C ILE A 79 -7.83 2.77 8.21
N ALA A 80 -8.70 2.20 9.04
CA ALA A 80 -10.12 2.08 8.74
C ALA A 80 -10.78 3.35 9.27
N ASN A 81 -11.44 4.13 8.42
CA ASN A 81 -12.27 5.22 8.92
C ASN A 81 -13.32 4.63 9.92
N GLN A 82 -14.00 5.48 10.69
CA GLN A 82 -15.04 5.00 11.62
C GLN A 82 -16.18 4.21 10.93
N SER A 83 -16.26 4.22 9.59
CA SER A 83 -17.20 3.42 8.79
C SER A 83 -16.64 2.06 8.32
N GLY A 84 -15.42 1.69 8.70
CA GLY A 84 -14.78 0.43 8.30
C GLY A 84 -14.28 0.42 6.85
N LEU A 85 -14.29 1.57 6.17
CA LEU A 85 -13.80 1.74 4.81
C LEU A 85 -12.35 2.23 4.84
N LEU A 86 -11.51 1.63 3.99
CA LEU A 86 -10.12 2.05 3.80
C LEU A 86 -10.07 3.43 3.14
N ASP A 87 -9.44 4.40 3.82
CA ASP A 87 -9.10 5.67 3.20
C ASP A 87 -7.70 5.57 2.59
N THR A 88 -7.63 5.53 1.26
CA THR A 88 -6.34 5.42 0.54
C THR A 88 -5.41 6.61 0.76
N ASN A 89 -5.89 7.72 1.35
CA ASN A 89 -5.06 8.88 1.68
C ASN A 89 -4.47 8.82 3.09
N SER A 90 -4.90 7.89 3.95
CA SER A 90 -4.40 7.77 5.32
C SER A 90 -3.18 6.86 5.43
N PHE A 91 -2.76 6.20 4.34
CA PHE A 91 -1.57 5.37 4.31
C PHE A 91 -0.93 5.32 2.93
N THR A 92 0.34 4.93 2.91
CA THR A 92 1.09 4.55 1.71
C THR A 92 1.38 3.06 1.72
N LEU A 93 1.29 2.47 0.53
CA LEU A 93 1.63 1.07 0.28
C LEU A 93 2.85 1.00 -0.61
N GLU A 94 3.84 0.23 -0.18
CA GLU A 94 5.01 -0.10 -0.97
C GLU A 94 5.23 -1.61 -0.93
N TYR A 95 5.74 -2.18 -2.02
CA TYR A 95 6.09 -3.59 -2.06
C TYR A 95 7.52 -3.82 -2.55
N THR A 96 8.10 -4.91 -2.07
CA THR A 96 9.38 -5.43 -2.51
C THR A 96 9.22 -6.90 -2.87
N ILE A 97 9.47 -7.25 -4.14
CA ILE A 97 9.46 -8.65 -4.57
C ILE A 97 10.83 -9.25 -4.25
N ASN A 98 10.85 -10.30 -3.43
CA ASN A 98 12.09 -10.98 -3.08
C ASN A 98 12.74 -11.60 -4.33
N HIS A 99 14.07 -11.54 -4.38
CA HIS A 99 14.88 -11.95 -5.53
C HIS A 99 14.71 -11.11 -6.80
N SER A 100 13.97 -10.00 -6.74
CA SER A 100 13.96 -9.00 -7.81
C SER A 100 14.92 -7.85 -7.48
N ASN A 101 15.37 -7.13 -8.52
CA ASN A 101 16.13 -5.89 -8.33
C ASN A 101 15.23 -4.70 -7.97
N SER A 102 13.91 -4.91 -7.89
CA SER A 102 12.94 -3.86 -7.62
C SER A 102 12.59 -3.84 -6.14
N LYS A 103 12.77 -2.71 -5.49
CA LYS A 103 12.49 -2.49 -4.06
C LYS A 103 11.62 -1.26 -3.91
N ASP A 104 10.79 -1.27 -2.86
CA ASP A 104 10.00 -0.14 -2.39
C ASP A 104 9.15 0.48 -3.51
N ILE A 105 8.46 -0.38 -4.28
CA ILE A 105 7.61 0.04 -5.38
C ILE A 105 6.25 0.46 -4.82
N PRO A 106 5.79 1.70 -5.05
CA PRO A 106 4.51 2.15 -4.53
C PRO A 106 3.34 1.46 -5.24
N ILE A 107 2.29 1.11 -4.49
CA ILE A 107 0.99 0.68 -5.02
C ILE A 107 0.03 1.86 -4.90
N GLN A 108 -0.23 2.56 -6.00
CA GLN A 108 -1.17 3.69 -6.02
C GLN A 108 -2.49 3.29 -6.68
N TYR A 109 -2.43 2.37 -7.64
CA TYR A 109 -3.58 1.97 -8.44
C TYR A 109 -3.74 0.46 -8.51
N ILE A 110 -4.95 0.02 -8.86
CA ILE A 110 -5.27 -1.40 -9.10
C ILE A 110 -4.33 -2.01 -10.17
N ALA A 111 -3.91 -1.22 -11.17
CA ALA A 111 -2.98 -1.67 -12.20
C ALA A 111 -1.59 -2.04 -11.65
N ASP A 112 -1.12 -1.32 -10.62
CA ASP A 112 0.18 -1.60 -9.98
C ASP A 112 0.12 -2.95 -9.25
N TYR A 113 -0.99 -3.20 -8.57
CA TYR A 113 -1.25 -4.48 -7.90
C TYR A 113 -1.35 -5.64 -8.89
N LYS A 114 -2.08 -5.48 -10.00
CA LYS A 114 -2.11 -6.51 -11.06
C LYS A 114 -0.71 -6.81 -11.60
N THR A 115 0.08 -5.77 -11.86
CA THR A 115 1.46 -5.91 -12.32
C THR A 115 2.34 -6.65 -11.30
N LEU A 116 2.13 -6.40 -10.00
CA LEU A 116 2.79 -7.14 -8.92
C LEU A 116 2.42 -8.63 -8.97
N ILE A 117 1.13 -8.96 -9.03
CA ILE A 117 0.67 -10.35 -9.09
C ILE A 117 1.22 -11.03 -10.35
N ASP A 118 1.10 -10.43 -11.53
CA ASP A 118 1.63 -10.99 -12.79
C ASP A 118 3.14 -11.25 -12.72
N LYS A 119 3.91 -10.34 -12.12
CA LYS A 119 5.35 -10.54 -11.87
C LYS A 119 5.60 -11.73 -10.95
N ILE A 120 4.83 -11.87 -9.87
CA ILE A 120 4.96 -13.03 -8.98
C ILE A 120 4.61 -14.34 -9.72
N MET A 121 3.53 -14.34 -10.50
CA MET A 121 3.11 -15.51 -11.29
C MET A 121 4.19 -15.94 -12.29
N THR A 122 4.82 -14.99 -12.97
CA THR A 122 5.90 -15.26 -13.94
C THR A 122 7.20 -15.74 -13.30
N LEU A 123 7.48 -15.36 -12.05
CA LEU A 123 8.70 -15.79 -11.36
C LEU A 123 8.68 -17.28 -10.98
N ASN A 124 7.53 -17.97 -11.08
CA ASN A 124 7.35 -19.43 -11.01
C ASN A 124 8.10 -20.15 -9.88
N HIS A 125 8.38 -19.44 -8.78
CA HIS A 125 9.08 -19.99 -7.64
C HIS A 125 8.07 -20.47 -6.60
N MET A 126 8.27 -21.71 -6.13
CA MET A 126 7.53 -22.30 -5.00
C MET A 126 7.68 -21.50 -3.69
N ALA A 127 8.52 -20.46 -3.66
CA ALA A 127 8.70 -19.52 -2.57
C ALA A 127 8.29 -18.09 -2.97
N SER A 128 7.19 -17.94 -3.72
CA SER A 128 6.61 -16.65 -4.09
C SER A 128 6.26 -15.86 -2.83
N LEU A 129 7.18 -14.96 -2.47
CA LEU A 129 7.16 -14.12 -1.29
C LEU A 129 7.44 -12.69 -1.72
N PHE A 130 6.60 -11.76 -1.30
CA PHE A 130 6.89 -10.35 -1.36
C PHE A 130 6.67 -9.70 0.01
N GLU A 131 7.39 -8.61 0.22
CA GLU A 131 7.25 -7.77 1.41
C GLU A 131 6.30 -6.63 1.07
N LEU A 132 5.32 -6.37 1.94
CA LEU A 132 4.40 -5.25 1.85
C LEU A 132 4.69 -4.31 3.01
N LEU A 133 5.09 -3.08 2.72
CA LEU A 133 5.24 -2.01 3.70
C LEU A 133 4.00 -1.11 3.67
N ILE A 134 3.34 -1.00 4.82
CA ILE A 134 2.21 -0.09 5.05
C ILE A 134 2.68 1.00 6.00
N MET A 135 2.68 2.24 5.54
CA MET A 135 3.04 3.41 6.35
C MET A 135 1.84 4.31 6.51
N GLU A 136 1.41 4.52 7.73
CA GLU A 136 0.29 5.41 8.04
C GLU A 136 0.71 6.90 7.91
N GLN A 137 -0.17 7.73 7.39
CA GLN A 137 0.06 9.15 7.08
C GLN A 137 -0.86 10.07 7.90
N LYS A 138 -0.27 11.13 8.48
CA LYS A 138 -1.05 12.15 9.19
C LYS A 138 -1.83 12.96 8.18
N LEU A 139 -3.15 13.01 8.31
CA LEU A 139 -3.99 13.89 7.48
C LEU A 139 -3.58 15.35 7.71
N ARG A 140 -3.26 16.05 6.61
CA ARG A 140 -2.98 17.49 6.60
C ARG A 140 -4.28 18.23 6.91
N GLY A 141 -4.52 18.57 8.17
CA GLY A 141 -5.70 19.36 8.52
C GLY A 141 -5.91 19.66 10.01
N GLU A 142 -5.38 18.83 10.91
CA GLU A 142 -5.86 18.90 12.31
C GLU A 142 -5.01 19.67 13.32
N ASP A 143 -3.73 20.01 13.09
CA ASP A 143 -2.99 20.75 14.14
C ASP A 143 -1.64 21.36 13.73
N ASP A 144 -1.60 22.22 12.70
CA ASP A 144 -0.38 22.97 12.33
C ASP A 144 -0.16 24.20 13.24
N ASN A 145 -0.55 24.13 14.51
CA ASN A 145 -0.51 25.26 15.45
C ASN A 145 0.54 25.15 16.57
N GLU A 146 1.63 24.41 16.36
CA GLU A 146 2.83 24.52 17.19
C GLU A 146 4.02 25.05 16.40
N ALA A 147 4.10 26.39 16.38
CA ALA A 147 5.26 27.15 15.96
C ALA A 147 6.46 26.88 16.88
N SER A 148 7.29 25.89 16.55
CA SER A 148 8.62 25.73 17.15
C SER A 148 9.60 26.75 16.56
N LYS A 149 9.47 28.01 16.97
CA LYS A 149 10.55 29.00 16.88
C LYS A 149 11.45 28.85 18.09
N ASP A 150 12.52 28.07 17.97
CA ASP A 150 13.70 28.22 18.82
C ASP A 150 14.95 28.07 17.93
N GLU A 151 15.26 29.19 17.27
CA GLU A 151 16.60 29.46 16.74
C GLU A 151 17.51 29.76 17.93
N ASP A 152 18.19 28.74 18.46
CA ASP A 152 19.34 28.95 19.34
C ASP A 152 20.63 28.63 18.57
N GLU A 153 21.27 29.69 18.07
CA GLU A 153 22.59 29.69 17.43
C GLU A 153 23.71 29.36 18.44
N GLY A 154 23.79 28.10 18.85
CA GLY A 154 24.83 27.56 19.73
C GLY A 154 26.11 27.15 18.99
N LYS A 155 26.85 28.12 18.48
CA LYS A 155 28.21 28.01 17.89
C LYS A 155 29.20 27.28 18.82
N ARG A 156 29.70 26.07 18.49
CA ARG A 156 30.99 25.53 19.00
C ARG A 156 31.61 24.35 18.21
N ARG A 157 32.60 24.73 17.39
CA ARG A 157 33.96 24.15 17.18
C ARG A 157 34.16 22.65 16.89
N LYS A 158 34.54 22.41 15.62
CA LYS A 158 35.56 21.50 15.05
C LYS A 158 36.14 20.41 15.97
N LEU A 159 35.87 19.15 15.63
CA LEU A 159 36.86 18.07 15.71
C LEU A 159 36.83 17.30 14.39
N ASP A 160 38.02 17.22 13.79
CA ASP A 160 38.33 16.70 12.48
C ASP A 160 38.38 15.16 12.55
N GLN A 161 37.56 14.46 11.74
CA GLN A 161 37.78 13.03 11.49
C GLN A 161 37.35 12.67 10.06
N PRO A 162 38.23 12.07 9.24
CA PRO A 162 37.97 11.82 7.83
C PRO A 162 37.30 10.46 7.65
N GLN A 163 36.03 10.44 7.25
CA GLN A 163 35.42 9.22 6.70
C GLN A 163 34.61 9.47 5.43
N ARG A 164 35.11 8.82 4.38
CA ARG A 164 34.40 8.16 3.28
C ARG A 164 33.33 8.97 2.55
N ARG A 165 33.77 9.46 1.39
CA ARG A 165 32.97 9.72 0.19
C ARG A 165 31.88 8.65 -0.02
N LEU A 166 30.64 9.01 0.26
CA LEU A 166 29.47 8.42 -0.39
C LEU A 166 28.95 9.43 -1.41
N SER A 167 29.01 8.98 -2.65
CA SER A 167 28.63 9.66 -3.88
C SER A 167 27.16 10.07 -3.86
N LYS A 168 26.96 11.36 -4.13
CA LYS A 168 25.69 12.01 -4.49
C LYS A 168 25.03 11.31 -5.69
N MET A 169 23.77 10.89 -5.54
CA MET A 169 22.78 10.86 -6.63
C MET A 169 21.49 11.45 -6.07
N LYS A 170 21.28 12.75 -6.29
CA LYS A 170 20.41 13.33 -7.32
C LYS A 170 18.93 13.00 -7.09
N THR A 171 18.33 13.89 -6.31
CA THR A 171 16.90 14.18 -6.23
C THR A 171 16.33 14.42 -7.64
N LEU A 172 15.40 13.57 -8.08
CA LEU A 172 14.45 13.92 -9.14
C LEU A 172 13.18 14.44 -8.46
N ARG A 173 13.10 15.77 -8.35
CA ARG A 173 11.82 16.48 -8.27
C ARG A 173 11.30 16.59 -9.68
N GLY A 174 10.02 16.27 -9.88
CA GLY A 174 9.31 16.65 -11.08
C GLY A 174 8.38 15.57 -11.56
N LEU A 175 7.13 15.62 -11.11
CA LEU A 175 5.91 15.56 -11.93
C LEU A 175 4.70 15.38 -10.99
N HIS A 176 4.41 16.45 -10.24
CA HIS A 176 3.10 16.65 -9.63
C HIS A 176 2.29 17.46 -10.65
N GLY A 177 1.39 16.81 -11.38
CA GLY A 177 0.58 17.50 -12.39
C GLY A 177 0.14 16.62 -13.54
N TYR A 178 -0.50 15.47 -13.27
CA TYR A 178 -1.35 14.80 -14.25
C TYR A 178 -2.69 14.44 -13.61
N THR A 179 -3.47 15.51 -13.42
CA THR A 179 -4.91 15.63 -13.69
C THR A 179 -5.76 14.35 -13.75
N LEU A 180 -6.75 14.30 -12.84
CA LEU A 180 -7.91 13.41 -12.78
C LEU A 180 -8.63 13.13 -14.13
N ALA A 181 -8.39 13.91 -15.17
CA ALA A 181 -9.04 13.79 -16.48
C ALA A 181 -8.76 12.47 -17.22
N LYS A 182 -7.69 11.72 -16.87
CA LYS A 182 -7.41 10.42 -17.51
C LYS A 182 -8.21 9.25 -16.94
N ILE A 183 -8.70 9.35 -15.71
CA ILE A 183 -9.44 8.25 -15.08
C ILE A 183 -10.88 8.18 -15.63
N GLU A 184 -11.52 9.33 -15.91
CA GLU A 184 -12.85 9.36 -16.52
C GLU A 184 -12.86 8.85 -17.98
N ALA A 185 -11.76 9.02 -18.72
CA ALA A 185 -11.66 8.54 -20.10
C ALA A 185 -11.58 7.00 -20.20
N VAL A 186 -10.99 6.32 -19.21
CA VAL A 186 -10.89 4.85 -19.22
C VAL A 186 -12.20 4.20 -18.78
N LEU A 187 -12.92 4.79 -17.83
CA LEU A 187 -14.23 4.29 -17.37
C LEU A 187 -15.31 4.40 -18.46
N THR A 188 -15.31 5.47 -19.25
CA THR A 188 -16.26 5.63 -20.36
C THR A 188 -16.02 4.63 -21.49
N GLN A 189 -14.76 4.28 -21.78
CA GLN A 189 -14.43 3.33 -22.85
C GLN A 189 -14.82 1.89 -22.50
N SER A 190 -14.68 1.50 -21.23
CA SER A 190 -15.13 0.18 -20.75
C SER A 190 -16.66 0.05 -20.78
N ALA A 191 -17.39 1.06 -20.33
CA ALA A 191 -18.86 1.05 -20.35
C ALA A 191 -19.42 0.91 -21.78
N ILE A 192 -18.81 1.56 -22.77
CA ILE A 192 -19.22 1.48 -24.18
C ILE A 192 -19.00 0.07 -24.76
N GLN A 193 -17.89 -0.60 -24.41
CA GLN A 193 -17.65 -1.98 -24.88
C GLN A 193 -18.68 -2.98 -24.32
N HIS A 194 -19.08 -2.85 -23.06
CA HIS A 194 -20.12 -3.69 -22.48
C HIS A 194 -21.49 -3.45 -23.14
N LEU A 195 -21.81 -2.20 -23.49
CA LEU A 195 -23.07 -1.86 -24.17
C LEU A 195 -23.13 -2.38 -25.60
N LEU A 196 -22.00 -2.34 -26.34
CA LEU A 196 -21.92 -2.90 -27.69
C LEU A 196 -22.06 -4.42 -27.68
N MET A 197 -21.43 -5.11 -26.73
CA MET A 197 -21.56 -6.58 -26.60
C MET A 197 -22.98 -7.01 -26.23
N ALA A 198 -23.69 -6.22 -25.41
CA ALA A 198 -25.08 -6.51 -25.06
C ALA A 198 -26.03 -6.37 -26.27
N SER A 199 -25.74 -5.46 -27.21
CA SER A 199 -26.59 -5.23 -28.38
C SER A 199 -26.56 -6.33 -29.44
N ILE A 200 -25.49 -7.13 -29.49
CA ILE A 200 -25.32 -8.22 -30.47
C ILE A 200 -26.20 -9.45 -30.14
N TYR A 201 -26.68 -9.57 -28.90
CA TYR A 201 -27.48 -10.72 -28.46
C TYR A 201 -28.98 -10.57 -28.66
N ILE A 202 -29.48 -9.44 -29.17
CA ILE A 202 -30.90 -9.28 -29.49
C ILE A 202 -31.12 -9.82 -30.90
N SER A 203 -31.28 -11.14 -31.00
CA SER A 203 -31.70 -11.79 -32.25
C SER A 203 -33.12 -11.33 -32.62
N PRO A 204 -33.41 -11.03 -33.89
CA PRO A 204 -34.77 -10.71 -34.32
C PRO A 204 -35.63 -11.98 -34.18
N ILE A 205 -36.66 -11.88 -33.35
CA ILE A 205 -37.75 -12.84 -33.29
C ILE A 205 -38.51 -12.70 -34.61
N SER A 206 -38.29 -13.63 -35.54
CA SER A 206 -39.08 -13.73 -36.76
C SER A 206 -40.51 -14.13 -36.40
N ILE A 207 -41.47 -13.28 -36.76
CA ILE A 207 -42.93 -13.52 -36.68
C ILE A 207 -43.37 -14.29 -37.92
#